data_AF-A0A9Q0AJW7-F1
#
_entry.id   AF-A0A9Q0AJW7-F1
#
_cell.length_a   1.000
_cell.length_b   1.000
_cell.length_c   1.000
_cell.angle_alpha   90.00
_cell.angle_beta   90.00
_cell.angle_gamma   90.00
#
_symmetry.space_group_name_H-M   'P 1'
#
loop_
_entity.id
_entity.type
_entity.pdbx_description
1 polymer ?
#
loop_
_entity_poly.entity_id
_entity_poly.type
_entity_poly.pdbx_seq_one_letter_code
_entity_poly.pdbx_strand_id
1 'polypeptide(L)'
;MARLPPVEKLPLAVRKNIRDEWDNKKGDIEKDLSDVLTVPWTVDVNPNQIYAYAKDGYAKDSLGSCIAEYINSAIYQLKYYSSSFGEDGLKELNSIAYKHTVTLDIDESKRFTYAGVDIHEGTLRLLFAPDNLAVNISYACEKDTLLKALNEAPAPEGSAETLSVAARTSIRQDYDPKIEEIRAKIAALLAKPDIKLNPNFEDTFAKLKQESQTKKSELREDWQLNIGRVACDYFDGLVSQLQWQKFEEDDLLQEGFNEAIDKGEIVFRIVEKLTDDSYGECQVEDGFLYLQCTAKTWGTNTTYAAQKLVDKL
;
A
#
# COMPACT_ATOMS: atom_id res chain seq x y z
N MET A 1 -14.45 16.58 -19.85
CA MET A 1 -14.25 17.65 -20.86
C MET A 1 -13.73 16.96 -22.10
N ALA A 2 -14.11 17.36 -23.31
CA ALA A 2 -13.57 16.70 -24.51
C ALA A 2 -12.07 17.02 -24.63
N ARG A 3 -11.26 16.00 -24.90
CA ARG A 3 -9.81 16.14 -25.13
C ARG A 3 -9.55 17.13 -26.27
N LEU A 4 -8.67 18.11 -26.03
CA LEU A 4 -8.24 19.05 -27.07
C LEU A 4 -7.37 18.32 -28.11
N PRO A 5 -7.55 18.62 -29.41
CA PRO A 5 -6.69 18.04 -30.44
C PRO A 5 -5.23 18.50 -30.26
N PRO A 6 -4.24 17.66 -30.61
CA PRO A 6 -2.85 18.08 -30.63
C PRO A 6 -2.63 19.30 -31.52
N VAL A 7 -1.73 20.19 -31.11
CA VAL A 7 -1.39 21.36 -31.93
C VAL A 7 -0.60 20.91 -33.15
N GLU A 8 -1.05 21.28 -34.35
CA GLU A 8 -0.39 20.87 -35.60
C GLU A 8 1.04 21.40 -35.72
N LYS A 9 1.28 22.64 -35.27
CA LYS A 9 2.59 23.30 -35.36
C LYS A 9 2.90 24.16 -34.15
N LEU A 10 3.94 23.78 -33.44
CA LEU A 10 4.45 24.52 -32.29
C LEU A 10 5.27 25.76 -32.71
N PRO A 11 5.21 26.87 -31.93
CA PRO A 11 6.06 28.03 -32.15
C PRO A 11 7.56 27.66 -32.20
N LEU A 12 8.35 28.43 -32.95
CA LEU A 12 9.78 28.13 -33.13
C LEU A 12 10.54 28.09 -31.80
N ALA A 13 10.28 29.04 -30.90
CA ALA A 13 10.90 29.09 -29.58
C ALA A 13 10.58 27.82 -28.76
N VAL A 14 9.31 27.38 -28.78
CA VAL A 14 8.86 26.16 -28.09
C VAL A 14 9.51 24.92 -28.68
N ARG A 15 9.57 24.79 -30.01
CA ARG A 15 10.26 23.65 -30.68
C ARG A 15 11.74 23.60 -30.33
N LYS A 16 12.41 24.76 -30.26
CA LYS A 16 13.80 24.83 -29.83
C LYS A 16 13.95 24.36 -28.38
N ASN A 17 13.08 24.81 -27.48
CA ASN A 17 13.11 24.38 -26.09
C ASN A 17 12.83 22.88 -25.94
N ILE A 18 11.90 22.30 -26.69
CA ILE A 18 11.67 20.83 -26.72
C ILE A 18 12.94 20.10 -27.16
N ARG A 19 13.57 20.51 -28.25
CA ARG A 19 14.81 19.89 -28.71
C ARG A 19 15.90 19.94 -27.63
N ASP A 20 16.11 21.11 -27.06
CA ASP A 20 17.24 21.38 -26.17
C ASP A 20 17.06 20.75 -24.78
N GLU A 21 15.84 20.80 -24.24
CA GLU A 21 15.54 20.45 -22.86
C GLU A 21 14.83 19.11 -22.68
N TRP A 22 14.25 18.56 -23.76
CA TRP A 22 13.59 17.26 -23.75
C TRP A 22 14.30 16.26 -24.66
N ASP A 23 14.29 16.46 -25.99
CA ASP A 23 14.77 15.45 -26.93
C ASP A 23 16.25 15.08 -26.69
N ASN A 24 17.11 16.08 -26.49
CA ASN A 24 18.53 15.86 -26.22
C ASN A 24 18.82 15.19 -24.87
N LYS A 25 17.91 15.32 -23.89
CA LYS A 25 18.07 14.80 -22.53
C LYS A 25 17.32 13.49 -22.29
N LYS A 26 16.43 13.12 -23.21
CA LYS A 26 15.53 11.96 -23.07
C LYS A 26 16.30 10.66 -22.76
N GLY A 27 17.42 10.42 -23.43
CA GLY A 27 18.22 9.21 -23.21
C GLY A 27 18.80 9.12 -21.78
N ASP A 28 19.25 10.24 -21.23
CA ASP A 28 19.75 10.30 -19.85
C ASP A 28 18.59 10.12 -18.84
N ILE A 29 17.42 10.71 -19.13
CA ILE A 29 16.22 10.57 -18.30
C ILE A 29 15.71 9.12 -18.29
N GLU A 30 15.66 8.46 -19.46
CA GLU A 30 15.27 7.04 -19.57
C GLU A 30 16.25 6.13 -18.84
N LYS A 31 17.54 6.46 -18.88
CA LYS A 31 18.56 5.77 -18.10
C LYS A 31 18.33 5.95 -16.60
N ASP A 32 18.16 7.18 -16.12
CA ASP A 32 17.92 7.45 -14.70
C ASP A 32 16.65 6.74 -14.20
N LEU A 33 15.59 6.71 -15.02
CA LEU A 33 14.36 5.98 -14.72
C LEU A 33 14.60 4.46 -14.63
N SER A 34 15.31 3.90 -15.60
CA SER A 34 15.64 2.47 -15.65
C SER A 34 16.52 2.05 -14.47
N ASP A 35 17.50 2.88 -14.10
CA ASP A 35 18.41 2.62 -12.98
C ASP A 35 17.62 2.59 -11.65
N VAL A 36 16.64 3.47 -11.47
CA VAL A 36 15.77 3.48 -10.27
C VAL A 36 14.83 2.27 -10.23
N LEU A 37 14.27 1.89 -11.37
CA LEU A 37 13.28 0.81 -11.48
C LEU A 37 13.91 -0.58 -11.71
N THR A 38 15.24 -0.64 -11.78
CA THR A 38 16.08 -1.84 -11.91
C THR A 38 15.82 -2.71 -13.15
N VAL A 39 14.98 -2.24 -14.08
CA VAL A 39 14.72 -2.83 -15.39
C VAL A 39 14.67 -1.73 -16.45
N PRO A 40 14.82 -2.03 -17.75
CA PRO A 40 14.75 -1.00 -18.79
C PRO A 40 13.35 -0.36 -18.87
N TRP A 41 13.29 0.96 -18.76
CA TRP A 41 12.09 1.76 -18.94
C TRP A 41 12.28 2.84 -20.01
N THR A 42 11.19 3.19 -20.67
CA THR A 42 11.15 4.22 -21.72
C THR A 42 10.17 5.34 -21.36
N VAL A 43 10.29 6.47 -22.03
CA VAL A 43 9.34 7.59 -21.88
C VAL A 43 8.68 7.90 -23.22
N ASP A 44 7.36 7.96 -23.24
CA ASP A 44 6.57 8.33 -24.41
C ASP A 44 5.66 9.51 -24.11
N VAL A 45 6.05 10.70 -24.58
CA VAL A 45 5.30 11.94 -24.38
C VAL A 45 5.13 12.61 -25.72
N ASN A 46 3.90 13.02 -26.04
CA ASN A 46 3.57 13.79 -27.22
C ASN A 46 3.51 15.30 -26.88
N PRO A 47 4.56 16.10 -27.18
CA PRO A 47 4.60 17.50 -26.78
C PRO A 47 3.48 18.33 -27.42
N ASN A 48 3.06 17.99 -28.64
CA ASN A 48 1.99 18.70 -29.34
C ASN A 48 0.63 18.52 -28.63
N GLN A 49 0.40 17.34 -28.05
CA GLN A 49 -0.80 17.07 -27.25
C GLN A 49 -0.77 17.82 -25.91
N ILE A 50 0.40 17.89 -25.24
CA ILE A 50 0.55 18.64 -23.99
C ILE A 50 0.36 20.14 -24.23
N TYR A 51 0.96 20.68 -25.29
CA TYR A 51 0.91 22.10 -25.62
C TYR A 51 -0.52 22.61 -25.92
N ALA A 52 -1.43 21.72 -26.31
CA ALA A 52 -2.84 22.08 -26.50
C ALA A 52 -3.48 22.65 -25.22
N TYR A 53 -2.94 22.31 -24.04
CA TYR A 53 -3.39 22.78 -22.74
C TYR A 53 -2.49 23.87 -22.14
N ALA A 54 -1.45 24.32 -22.86
CA ALA A 54 -0.54 25.34 -22.37
C ALA A 54 -1.20 26.72 -22.35
N LYS A 55 -1.35 27.26 -21.14
CA LYS A 55 -1.71 28.65 -20.86
C LYS A 55 -0.45 29.48 -20.59
N ASP A 56 -0.57 30.80 -20.64
CA ASP A 56 0.53 31.73 -20.39
C ASP A 56 1.34 31.33 -19.15
N GLY A 57 2.67 31.25 -19.31
CA GLY A 57 3.59 30.77 -18.29
C GLY A 57 4.42 29.55 -18.73
N TYR A 58 4.86 28.75 -17.75
CA TYR A 58 5.96 27.81 -17.92
C TYR A 58 5.80 26.83 -19.09
N ALA A 59 4.64 26.16 -19.21
CA ALA A 59 4.39 25.23 -20.31
C ALA A 59 4.24 25.91 -21.67
N LYS A 60 3.83 27.19 -21.73
CA LYS A 60 3.69 27.94 -22.98
C LYS A 60 5.03 28.38 -23.53
N ASP A 61 5.93 28.79 -22.65
CA ASP A 61 7.22 29.38 -23.00
C ASP A 61 8.34 28.34 -23.08
N SER A 62 8.28 27.31 -22.22
CA SER A 62 9.35 26.32 -22.00
C SER A 62 8.81 24.89 -21.87
N LEU A 63 8.04 24.44 -22.86
CA LEU A 63 7.38 23.13 -22.83
C LEU A 63 8.34 21.94 -22.63
N GLY A 64 9.50 21.94 -23.29
CA GLY A 64 10.50 20.88 -23.16
C GLY A 64 10.99 20.74 -21.73
N SER A 65 11.33 21.86 -21.09
CA SER A 65 11.71 21.89 -19.67
C SER A 65 10.56 21.42 -18.77
N CYS A 66 9.32 21.82 -19.08
CA CYS A 66 8.15 21.40 -18.34
C CYS A 66 7.93 19.88 -18.41
N ILE A 67 8.06 19.27 -19.58
CA ILE A 67 7.94 17.81 -19.74
C ILE A 67 9.06 17.11 -18.96
N ALA A 68 10.31 17.56 -19.10
CA ALA A 68 11.44 17.01 -18.36
C ALA A 68 11.20 17.06 -16.83
N GLU A 69 10.62 18.16 -16.34
CA GLU A 69 10.31 18.33 -14.91
C GLU A 69 9.28 17.31 -14.40
N TYR A 70 8.24 16.98 -15.18
CA TYR A 70 7.29 15.92 -14.82
C TYR A 70 7.97 14.57 -14.64
N ILE A 71 8.84 14.20 -15.59
CA ILE A 71 9.51 12.91 -15.55
C ILE A 71 10.56 12.87 -14.44
N ASN A 72 11.37 13.92 -14.29
CA ASN A 72 12.37 14.02 -13.23
C ASN A 72 11.73 14.01 -11.83
N SER A 73 10.59 14.69 -11.67
CA SER A 73 9.80 14.61 -10.44
C SER A 73 9.28 13.21 -10.17
N ALA A 74 8.82 12.48 -11.19
CA ALA A 74 8.42 11.08 -11.04
C ALA A 74 9.61 10.19 -10.65
N ILE A 75 10.77 10.34 -11.27
CA ILE A 75 12.01 9.62 -10.92
C ILE A 75 12.37 9.88 -9.45
N TYR A 76 12.29 11.14 -9.01
CA TYR A 76 12.53 11.50 -7.61
C TYR A 76 11.59 10.76 -6.65
N GLN A 77 10.28 10.76 -6.93
CA GLN A 77 9.32 10.04 -6.09
C GLN A 77 9.51 8.52 -6.13
N LEU A 78 9.88 7.96 -7.29
CA LEU A 78 10.19 6.53 -7.43
C LEU A 78 11.42 6.11 -6.62
N LYS A 79 12.40 7.01 -6.41
CA LYS A 79 13.51 6.78 -5.47
C LYS A 79 13.01 6.67 -4.02
N TYR A 80 12.06 7.51 -3.60
CA TYR A 80 11.42 7.39 -2.28
C TYR A 80 10.61 6.11 -2.14
N TYR A 81 9.88 5.74 -3.19
CA TYR A 81 9.14 4.49 -3.24
C TYR A 81 10.08 3.30 -3.09
N SER A 82 11.14 3.22 -3.90
CA SER A 82 12.19 2.18 -3.79
C SER A 82 12.78 2.12 -2.38
N SER A 83 13.09 3.27 -1.78
CA SER A 83 13.63 3.32 -0.41
C SER A 83 12.65 2.81 0.65
N SER A 84 11.34 2.92 0.42
CA SER A 84 10.29 2.48 1.36
C SER A 84 9.88 1.02 1.16
N PHE A 85 9.81 0.56 -0.09
CA PHE A 85 9.22 -0.73 -0.46
C PHE A 85 10.27 -1.76 -0.90
N GLY A 86 11.51 -1.34 -1.10
CA GLY A 86 12.63 -2.21 -1.49
C GLY A 86 12.46 -2.86 -2.85
N GLU A 87 13.24 -3.92 -3.08
CA GLU A 87 13.25 -4.66 -4.34
C GLU A 87 11.89 -5.29 -4.67
N ASP A 88 11.17 -5.78 -3.67
CA ASP A 88 9.87 -6.42 -3.87
C ASP A 88 8.80 -5.42 -4.32
N GLY A 89 8.81 -4.20 -3.77
CA GLY A 89 7.95 -3.12 -4.26
C GLY A 89 8.23 -2.77 -5.72
N LEU A 90 9.51 -2.72 -6.10
CA LEU A 90 9.89 -2.48 -7.49
C LEU A 90 9.46 -3.61 -8.43
N LYS A 91 9.63 -4.87 -8.03
CA LYS A 91 9.15 -6.03 -8.79
C LYS A 91 7.65 -5.95 -9.03
N GLU A 92 6.89 -5.57 -8.01
CA GLU A 92 5.44 -5.44 -8.07
C GLU A 92 5.02 -4.29 -8.99
N LEU A 93 5.64 -3.12 -8.86
CA LEU A 93 5.43 -1.99 -9.78
C LEU A 93 5.75 -2.39 -11.23
N ASN A 94 6.88 -3.02 -11.48
CA ASN A 94 7.30 -3.47 -12.81
C ASN A 94 6.37 -4.54 -13.40
N SER A 95 5.72 -5.36 -12.56
CA SER A 95 4.73 -6.34 -12.98
C SER A 95 3.41 -5.68 -13.37
N ILE A 96 2.96 -4.71 -12.58
CA ILE A 96 1.72 -3.96 -12.83
C ILE A 96 1.86 -3.08 -14.07
N ALA A 97 2.97 -2.35 -14.17
CA ALA A 97 3.32 -1.50 -15.30
C ALA A 97 4.18 -2.25 -16.32
N TYR A 98 3.70 -3.41 -16.78
CA TYR A 98 4.45 -4.38 -17.59
C TYR A 98 4.99 -3.86 -18.94
N LYS A 99 4.49 -2.72 -19.46
CA LYS A 99 5.05 -2.11 -20.67
C LYS A 99 6.37 -1.38 -20.41
N HIS A 100 6.69 -1.09 -19.15
CA HIS A 100 7.87 -0.33 -18.73
C HIS A 100 7.99 1.01 -19.50
N THR A 101 6.87 1.73 -19.58
CA THR A 101 6.80 3.05 -20.20
C THR A 101 6.15 4.04 -19.23
N VAL A 102 6.71 5.25 -19.18
CA VAL A 102 6.08 6.41 -18.54
C VAL A 102 5.53 7.33 -19.63
N THR A 103 4.30 7.82 -19.45
CA THR A 103 3.69 8.84 -20.32
C THR A 103 3.27 10.06 -19.52
N LEU A 104 2.97 11.16 -20.21
CA LEU A 104 2.35 12.35 -19.63
C LEU A 104 1.07 12.68 -20.42
N ASP A 105 -0.05 12.86 -19.75
CA ASP A 105 -1.32 13.16 -20.41
C ASP A 105 -2.30 13.98 -19.54
N ILE A 106 -3.41 14.39 -20.12
CA ILE A 106 -4.50 15.10 -19.46
C ILE A 106 -5.33 14.15 -18.57
N ASP A 107 -5.69 14.59 -17.37
CA ASP A 107 -6.69 13.91 -16.55
C ASP A 107 -8.12 14.24 -17.02
N GLU A 108 -8.60 13.49 -18.02
CA GLU A 108 -9.94 13.70 -18.62
C GLU A 108 -11.07 13.49 -17.60
N SER A 109 -10.83 12.65 -16.60
CA SER A 109 -11.76 12.25 -15.54
C SER A 109 -11.82 13.24 -14.37
N LYS A 110 -10.93 14.26 -14.34
CA LYS A 110 -10.87 15.28 -13.26
C LYS A 110 -10.78 14.68 -11.85
N ARG A 111 -9.99 13.61 -11.71
CA ARG A 111 -9.67 12.95 -10.45
C ARG A 111 -8.75 13.81 -9.59
N PHE A 112 -7.87 14.60 -10.21
CA PHE A 112 -6.83 15.35 -9.52
C PHE A 112 -7.07 16.85 -9.58
N THR A 113 -6.72 17.54 -8.49
CA THR A 113 -6.73 19.00 -8.44
C THR A 113 -5.61 19.58 -9.31
N TYR A 114 -4.39 19.03 -9.24
CA TYR A 114 -3.22 19.54 -9.97
C TYR A 114 -2.65 18.50 -10.93
N ALA A 115 -2.12 17.42 -10.36
CA ALA A 115 -1.53 16.31 -11.09
C ALA A 115 -1.68 15.02 -10.28
N GLY A 116 -1.52 13.89 -10.95
CA GLY A 116 -1.58 12.57 -10.35
C GLY A 116 -0.98 11.52 -11.26
N VAL A 117 -1.23 10.25 -10.95
CA VAL A 117 -0.75 9.12 -11.74
C VAL A 117 -1.83 8.04 -11.81
N ASP A 118 -1.83 7.27 -12.89
CA ASP A 118 -2.55 6.00 -12.97
C ASP A 118 -1.76 4.92 -13.70
N ILE A 119 -2.27 3.70 -13.63
CA ILE A 119 -1.84 2.60 -14.50
C ILE A 119 -2.89 2.45 -15.59
N HIS A 120 -2.46 2.57 -16.85
CA HIS A 120 -3.34 2.44 -17.99
C HIS A 120 -2.71 1.53 -19.03
N GLU A 121 -3.38 0.40 -19.32
CA GLU A 121 -2.90 -0.60 -20.27
C GLU A 121 -1.45 -1.05 -20.01
N GLY A 122 -1.05 -1.18 -18.75
CA GLY A 122 0.32 -1.57 -18.36
C GLY A 122 1.37 -0.47 -18.42
N THR A 123 0.98 0.79 -18.61
CA THR A 123 1.86 1.97 -18.64
C THR A 123 1.63 2.82 -17.38
N LEU A 124 2.69 3.40 -16.83
CA LEU A 124 2.59 4.40 -15.76
C LEU A 124 2.32 5.78 -16.38
N ARG A 125 1.12 6.33 -16.24
CA ARG A 125 0.79 7.63 -16.82
C ARG A 125 0.78 8.72 -15.78
N LEU A 126 1.66 9.69 -15.95
CA LEU A 126 1.56 10.97 -15.25
C LEU A 126 0.41 11.77 -15.86
N LEU A 127 -0.38 12.40 -15.01
CA LEU A 127 -1.58 13.10 -15.41
C LEU A 127 -1.58 14.51 -14.85
N PHE A 128 -1.97 15.49 -15.66
CA PHE A 128 -2.20 16.86 -15.21
C PHE A 128 -3.68 17.22 -15.35
N ALA A 129 -4.21 17.98 -14.39
CA ALA A 129 -5.57 18.48 -14.46
C ALA A 129 -5.68 19.54 -15.57
N PRO A 130 -6.82 19.63 -16.29
CA PRO A 130 -6.94 20.45 -17.50
C PRO A 130 -6.54 21.92 -17.41
N ASP A 131 -6.65 22.50 -16.22
CA ASP A 131 -6.36 23.90 -15.99
C ASP A 131 -5.06 24.14 -15.22
N ASN A 132 -4.32 23.07 -14.87
CA ASN A 132 -3.18 23.08 -13.96
C ASN A 132 -1.94 22.38 -14.54
N LEU A 133 -1.78 22.40 -15.87
CA LEU A 133 -0.52 21.98 -16.49
C LEU A 133 0.64 22.79 -15.90
N ALA A 134 1.70 22.08 -15.52
CA ALA A 134 2.92 22.61 -14.91
C ALA A 134 2.77 23.16 -13.47
N VAL A 135 1.66 22.88 -12.80
CA VAL A 135 1.43 23.29 -11.40
C VAL A 135 1.61 22.09 -10.48
N ASN A 136 2.39 22.26 -9.40
CA ASN A 136 2.64 21.23 -8.38
C ASN A 136 3.01 19.86 -8.97
N ILE A 137 3.91 19.88 -9.96
CA ILE A 137 4.34 18.71 -10.73
C ILE A 137 4.81 17.57 -9.83
N SER A 138 5.53 17.89 -8.76
CA SER A 138 6.07 16.92 -7.80
C SER A 138 5.02 16.06 -7.12
N TYR A 139 3.75 16.50 -7.07
CA TYR A 139 2.65 15.77 -6.43
C TYR A 139 2.12 14.61 -7.29
N ALA A 140 2.44 14.60 -8.59
CA ALA A 140 1.88 13.63 -9.54
C ALA A 140 2.14 12.18 -9.13
N CYS A 141 3.36 11.87 -8.70
CA CYS A 141 3.81 10.52 -8.38
C CYS A 141 4.13 10.35 -6.87
N GLU A 142 3.59 11.20 -5.99
CA GLU A 142 3.77 11.03 -4.55
C GLU A 142 3.31 9.65 -4.07
N LYS A 143 3.93 9.16 -2.99
CA LYS A 143 3.76 7.80 -2.47
C LYS A 143 2.30 7.35 -2.41
N ASP A 144 1.41 8.13 -1.81
CA ASP A 144 0.02 7.74 -1.62
C ASP A 144 -0.76 7.70 -2.95
N THR A 145 -0.47 8.65 -3.84
CA THR A 145 -1.06 8.69 -5.19
C THR A 145 -0.59 7.50 -6.03
N LEU A 146 0.71 7.18 -5.98
CA LEU A 146 1.27 6.03 -6.68
C LEU A 146 0.72 4.71 -6.14
N LEU A 147 0.66 4.52 -4.82
CA LEU A 147 0.10 3.31 -4.23
C LEU A 147 -1.37 3.14 -4.60
N LYS A 148 -2.14 4.22 -4.58
CA LYS A 148 -3.53 4.19 -5.03
C LYS A 148 -3.63 3.74 -6.49
N ALA A 149 -2.80 4.31 -7.38
CA ALA A 149 -2.77 3.93 -8.79
C ALA A 149 -2.40 2.45 -9.00
N LEU A 150 -1.43 1.92 -8.26
CA LEU A 150 -1.04 0.51 -8.32
C LEU A 150 -2.16 -0.42 -7.83
N ASN A 151 -2.90 0.00 -6.80
CA ASN A 151 -4.01 -0.78 -6.25
C ASN A 151 -5.27 -0.74 -7.12
N GLU A 152 -5.49 0.35 -7.84
CA GLU A 152 -6.60 0.52 -8.79
C GLU A 152 -6.28 -0.06 -10.18
N ALA A 153 -5.02 -0.45 -10.42
CA ALA A 153 -4.60 -1.06 -11.66
C ALA A 153 -5.42 -2.34 -11.92
N PRO A 154 -5.81 -2.60 -13.18
CA PRO A 154 -6.45 -3.86 -13.53
C PRO A 154 -5.56 -5.02 -13.10
N ALA A 155 -6.14 -5.94 -12.35
CA ALA A 155 -5.43 -7.14 -11.93
C ALA A 155 -5.02 -7.94 -13.19
N PRO A 156 -3.79 -8.51 -13.24
CA PRO A 156 -3.40 -9.36 -14.36
C PRO A 156 -4.44 -10.45 -14.61
N GLU A 157 -4.70 -10.77 -15.88
CA GLU A 157 -5.72 -11.76 -16.23
C GLU A 157 -5.41 -13.11 -15.54
N GLY A 158 -6.31 -13.57 -14.67
CA GLY A 158 -6.13 -14.77 -13.84
C GLY A 158 -5.54 -14.55 -12.44
N SER A 159 -5.24 -13.31 -12.03
CA SER A 159 -4.81 -13.03 -10.66
C SER A 159 -6.00 -13.08 -9.69
N ALA A 160 -5.92 -13.94 -8.67
CA ALA A 160 -6.89 -14.04 -7.59
C ALA A 160 -6.54 -13.14 -6.38
N GLU A 161 -5.62 -12.18 -6.56
CA GLU A 161 -5.10 -11.39 -5.44
C GLU A 161 -6.16 -10.45 -4.87
N THR A 162 -6.56 -10.69 -3.62
CA THR A 162 -7.61 -9.95 -2.91
C THR A 162 -7.08 -8.78 -2.08
N LEU A 163 -5.82 -8.85 -1.66
CA LEU A 163 -5.13 -7.83 -0.90
C LEU A 163 -4.61 -6.72 -1.82
N SER A 164 -4.40 -5.51 -1.30
CA SER A 164 -3.73 -4.43 -2.02
C SER A 164 -2.20 -4.59 -2.01
N VAL A 165 -1.50 -3.88 -2.91
CA VAL A 165 -0.02 -3.78 -2.92
C VAL A 165 0.51 -3.30 -1.57
N ALA A 166 -0.16 -2.30 -0.98
CA ALA A 166 0.20 -1.77 0.34
C ALA A 166 0.07 -2.84 1.43
N ALA A 167 -1.02 -3.60 1.43
CA ALA A 167 -1.25 -4.69 2.39
C ALA A 167 -0.24 -5.81 2.22
N ARG A 168 0.00 -6.29 0.99
CA ARG A 168 1.01 -7.32 0.71
C ARG A 168 2.41 -6.88 1.13
N THR A 169 2.75 -5.61 0.90
CA THR A 169 4.05 -5.08 1.35
C THR A 169 4.13 -5.09 2.87
N SER A 170 3.13 -4.57 3.58
CA SER A 170 3.15 -4.58 5.05
C SER A 170 3.28 -6.00 5.61
N ILE A 171 2.65 -7.00 4.99
CA ILE A 171 2.81 -8.40 5.38
C ILE A 171 4.27 -8.85 5.21
N ARG A 172 4.85 -8.66 4.01
CA ARG A 172 6.24 -9.04 3.72
C ARG A 172 7.28 -8.35 4.61
N GLN A 173 7.07 -7.07 4.92
CA GLN A 173 8.03 -6.25 5.66
C GLN A 173 7.88 -6.37 7.19
N ASP A 174 6.63 -6.44 7.68
CA ASP A 174 6.36 -6.35 9.11
C ASP A 174 6.02 -7.70 9.74
N TYR A 175 5.29 -8.56 9.02
CA TYR A 175 4.74 -9.81 9.56
C TYR A 175 5.66 -11.01 9.32
N ASP A 176 5.95 -11.31 8.04
CA ASP A 176 6.74 -12.46 7.62
C ASP A 176 8.08 -12.59 8.38
N PRO A 177 8.88 -11.52 8.59
CA PRO A 177 10.15 -11.65 9.30
C PRO A 177 10.02 -11.85 10.82
N LYS A 178 8.84 -11.60 11.42
CA LYS A 178 8.67 -11.57 12.89
C LYS A 178 7.80 -12.71 13.43
N ILE A 179 6.85 -13.19 12.63
CA ILE A 179 5.78 -14.06 13.14
C ILE A 179 6.31 -15.36 13.74
N GLU A 180 7.34 -15.98 13.17
CA GLU A 180 7.88 -17.23 13.69
C GLU A 180 8.54 -17.06 15.06
N GLU A 181 9.19 -15.91 15.31
CA GLU A 181 9.72 -15.60 16.64
C GLU A 181 8.58 -15.47 17.66
N ILE A 182 7.50 -14.78 17.29
CA ILE A 182 6.31 -14.60 18.14
C ILE A 182 5.63 -15.94 18.41
N ARG A 183 5.42 -16.76 17.36
CA ARG A 183 4.87 -18.12 17.47
C ARG A 183 5.71 -18.97 18.40
N ALA A 184 7.03 -18.94 18.29
CA ALA A 184 7.92 -19.71 19.14
C ALA A 184 7.83 -19.30 20.63
N LYS A 185 7.70 -17.99 20.91
CA LYS A 185 7.46 -17.50 22.28
C LYS A 185 6.14 -18.03 22.83
N ILE A 186 5.05 -17.91 22.07
CA ILE A 186 3.73 -18.43 22.46
C ILE A 186 3.80 -19.94 22.70
N ALA A 187 4.43 -20.68 21.79
CA ALA A 187 4.60 -22.13 21.89
C ALA A 187 5.32 -22.55 23.17
N ALA A 188 6.37 -21.83 23.57
CA ALA A 188 7.12 -22.09 24.79
C ALA A 188 6.27 -21.81 26.04
N LEU A 189 5.58 -20.66 26.08
CA LEU A 189 4.74 -20.27 27.23
C LEU A 189 3.57 -21.24 27.46
N LEU A 190 3.05 -21.86 26.40
CA LEU A 190 1.90 -22.78 26.46
C LEU A 190 2.29 -24.26 26.50
N ALA A 191 3.60 -24.57 26.49
CA ALA A 191 4.13 -25.92 26.26
C ALA A 191 3.49 -26.64 25.04
N LYS A 192 3.21 -25.89 23.97
CA LYS A 192 2.55 -26.37 22.74
C LYS A 192 3.35 -26.03 21.48
N PRO A 193 4.34 -26.87 21.09
CA PRO A 193 5.28 -26.57 20.01
C PRO A 193 4.65 -26.42 18.62
N ASP A 194 3.51 -27.06 18.39
CA ASP A 194 2.79 -27.12 17.12
C ASP A 194 1.67 -26.06 16.99
N ILE A 195 1.59 -25.11 17.94
CA ILE A 195 0.64 -24.00 17.87
C ILE A 195 0.82 -23.21 16.56
N LYS A 196 -0.31 -22.89 15.92
CA LYS A 196 -0.39 -22.10 14.69
C LYS A 196 -0.94 -20.72 14.97
N LEU A 197 -0.40 -19.73 14.28
CA LEU A 197 -0.91 -18.37 14.27
C LEU A 197 -1.54 -18.10 12.91
N ASN A 198 -2.81 -17.73 12.92
CA ASN A 198 -3.57 -17.41 11.73
C ASN A 198 -3.97 -15.92 11.78
N PRO A 199 -3.30 -15.05 11.00
CA PRO A 199 -3.59 -13.62 10.99
C PRO A 199 -4.90 -13.29 10.26
N ASN A 200 -5.46 -14.24 9.51
CA ASN A 200 -6.71 -14.11 8.77
C ASN A 200 -6.74 -12.84 7.90
N PHE A 201 -5.69 -12.64 7.09
CA PHE A 201 -5.44 -11.38 6.38
C PHE A 201 -6.55 -11.02 5.40
N GLU A 202 -7.08 -11.99 4.67
CA GLU A 202 -8.08 -11.78 3.64
C GLU A 202 -9.40 -11.27 4.22
N ASP A 203 -9.90 -11.92 5.27
CA ASP A 203 -11.13 -11.50 5.97
C ASP A 203 -10.92 -10.16 6.70
N THR A 204 -9.78 -10.00 7.37
CA THR A 204 -9.40 -8.74 8.03
C THR A 204 -9.39 -7.59 7.01
N PHE A 205 -8.70 -7.78 5.87
CA PHE A 205 -8.62 -6.78 4.81
C PHE A 205 -10.00 -6.45 4.24
N ALA A 206 -10.84 -7.45 3.97
CA ALA A 206 -12.19 -7.23 3.46
C ALA A 206 -13.05 -6.37 4.41
N LYS A 207 -13.02 -6.67 5.71
CA LYS A 207 -13.77 -5.93 6.73
C LYS A 207 -13.25 -4.50 6.93
N LEU A 208 -11.93 -4.31 6.97
CA LEU A 208 -11.32 -2.97 7.06
C LEU A 208 -11.59 -2.15 5.79
N LYS A 209 -11.55 -2.77 4.61
CA LYS A 209 -11.90 -2.12 3.35
C LYS A 209 -13.35 -1.64 3.36
N GLN A 210 -14.28 -2.47 3.81
CA GLN A 210 -15.68 -2.09 3.94
C GLN A 210 -15.84 -0.90 4.91
N GLU A 211 -15.19 -0.94 6.07
CA GLU A 211 -15.24 0.14 7.05
C GLU A 211 -14.66 1.45 6.49
N SER A 212 -13.54 1.38 5.76
CA SER A 212 -12.89 2.55 5.15
C SER A 212 -13.77 3.30 4.13
N GLN A 213 -14.80 2.63 3.60
CA GLN A 213 -15.73 3.21 2.63
C GLN A 213 -16.92 3.93 3.31
N THR A 214 -17.01 3.87 4.64
CA THR A 214 -18.08 4.56 5.38
C THR A 214 -17.76 6.06 5.52
N LYS A 215 -18.78 6.92 5.40
CA LYS A 215 -18.61 8.40 5.38
C LYS A 215 -18.01 9.00 6.65
N LYS A 216 -18.00 8.27 7.76
CA LYS A 216 -17.51 8.72 9.08
C LYS A 216 -16.69 7.61 9.73
N SER A 217 -15.91 6.89 8.92
CA SER A 217 -15.05 5.86 9.47
C SER A 217 -14.09 6.46 10.48
N GLU A 218 -13.91 5.78 11.61
CA GLU A 218 -12.86 6.07 12.59
C GLU A 218 -11.61 5.22 12.34
N LEU A 219 -11.61 4.40 11.28
CA LEU A 219 -10.44 3.64 10.86
C LEU A 219 -9.35 4.59 10.38
N ARG A 220 -8.12 4.35 10.85
CA ARG A 220 -6.92 5.07 10.39
C ARG A 220 -6.75 5.01 8.88
N GLU A 221 -6.40 6.14 8.26
CA GLU A 221 -6.29 6.27 6.79
C GLU A 221 -5.21 5.34 6.19
N ASP A 222 -4.15 5.08 6.94
CA ASP A 222 -3.00 4.25 6.56
C ASP A 222 -3.17 2.77 6.91
N TRP A 223 -4.39 2.28 7.13
CA TRP A 223 -4.65 0.92 7.60
C TRP A 223 -4.02 -0.16 6.73
N GLN A 224 -4.03 0.01 5.40
CA GLN A 224 -3.45 -0.96 4.45
C GLN A 224 -1.94 -1.11 4.65
N LEU A 225 -1.25 -0.01 4.97
CA LEU A 225 0.19 0.02 5.21
C LEU A 225 0.60 -0.60 6.55
N ASN A 226 -0.37 -0.97 7.39
CA ASN A 226 -0.13 -1.42 8.76
C ASN A 226 -0.69 -2.81 9.03
N ILE A 227 -1.28 -3.50 8.04
CA ILE A 227 -2.01 -4.74 8.30
C ILE A 227 -1.11 -5.86 8.84
N GLY A 228 0.11 -5.98 8.31
CA GLY A 228 1.10 -6.94 8.79
C GLY A 228 1.58 -6.60 10.20
N ARG A 229 1.95 -5.33 10.43
CA ARG A 229 2.39 -4.82 11.74
C ARG A 229 1.34 -5.05 12.82
N VAL A 230 0.08 -4.69 12.57
CA VAL A 230 -0.99 -4.80 13.56
C VAL A 230 -1.32 -6.27 13.86
N ALA A 231 -1.24 -7.17 12.88
CA ALA A 231 -1.40 -8.60 13.14
C ALA A 231 -0.32 -9.11 14.12
N CYS A 232 0.94 -8.72 13.93
CA CYS A 232 2.00 -9.00 14.92
C CYS A 232 1.71 -8.38 16.29
N ASP A 233 1.25 -7.12 16.34
CA ASP A 233 0.96 -6.42 17.59
C ASP A 233 -0.08 -7.17 18.45
N TYR A 234 -1.05 -7.85 17.83
CA TYR A 234 -2.04 -8.68 18.53
C TYR A 234 -1.44 -9.98 19.08
N PHE A 235 -0.64 -10.69 18.29
CA PHE A 235 0.01 -11.93 18.75
C PHE A 235 1.07 -11.66 19.82
N ASP A 236 1.83 -10.57 19.69
CA ASP A 236 2.78 -10.14 20.73
C ASP A 236 2.05 -9.64 21.99
N GLY A 237 0.85 -9.06 21.82
CA GLY A 237 -0.05 -8.78 22.93
C GLY A 237 -0.47 -10.04 23.69
N LEU A 238 -0.72 -11.15 22.98
CA LEU A 238 -0.97 -12.44 23.63
C LEU A 238 0.27 -12.94 24.39
N VAL A 239 1.48 -12.83 23.84
CA VAL A 239 2.73 -13.14 24.57
C VAL A 239 2.77 -12.37 25.90
N SER A 240 2.49 -11.07 25.86
CA SER A 240 2.49 -10.21 27.05
C SER A 240 1.50 -10.69 28.11
N GLN A 241 0.29 -11.10 27.70
CA GLN A 241 -0.73 -11.60 28.63
C GLN A 241 -0.39 -12.97 29.21
N LEU A 242 0.14 -13.89 28.39
CA LEU A 242 0.57 -15.21 28.87
C LEU A 242 1.70 -15.11 29.91
N GLN A 243 2.66 -14.20 29.70
CA GLN A 243 3.71 -13.91 30.67
C GLN A 243 3.14 -13.29 31.96
N TRP A 244 2.25 -12.29 31.82
CA TRP A 244 1.62 -11.64 32.97
C TRP A 244 0.80 -12.61 33.83
N GLN A 245 0.08 -13.53 33.18
CA GLN A 245 -0.72 -14.58 33.82
C GLN A 245 0.11 -15.78 34.27
N LYS A 246 1.44 -15.77 34.06
CA LYS A 246 2.41 -16.78 34.52
C LYS A 246 2.18 -18.19 33.95
N PHE A 247 1.73 -18.29 32.69
CA PHE A 247 1.54 -19.59 32.03
C PHE A 247 2.81 -20.45 32.02
N GLU A 248 3.99 -19.85 31.94
CA GLU A 248 5.26 -20.59 31.96
C GLU A 248 5.60 -21.26 33.31
N GLU A 249 4.95 -20.83 34.39
CA GLU A 249 5.20 -21.33 35.75
C GLU A 249 4.08 -22.25 36.27
N ASP A 250 3.00 -22.46 35.50
CA ASP A 250 1.78 -23.13 35.96
C ASP A 250 1.27 -24.17 34.96
N ASP A 251 1.52 -25.45 35.27
CA ASP A 251 1.10 -26.59 34.45
C ASP A 251 -0.43 -26.67 34.27
N LEU A 252 -1.23 -26.22 35.26
CA LEU A 252 -2.69 -26.28 35.17
C LEU A 252 -3.23 -25.24 34.18
N LEU A 253 -2.59 -24.07 34.09
CA LEU A 253 -2.94 -23.07 33.06
C LEU A 253 -2.59 -23.58 31.66
N GLN A 254 -1.43 -24.22 31.50
CA GLN A 254 -1.05 -24.83 30.23
C GLN A 254 -1.99 -25.98 29.84
N GLU A 255 -2.35 -26.85 30.78
CA GLU A 255 -3.30 -27.94 30.56
C GLU A 255 -4.67 -27.38 30.15
N GLY A 256 -5.24 -26.46 30.93
CA GLY A 256 -6.54 -25.86 30.64
C GLY A 256 -6.59 -25.16 29.27
N PHE A 257 -5.51 -24.48 28.88
CA PHE A 257 -5.40 -23.93 27.53
C PHE A 257 -5.41 -25.02 26.46
N ASN A 258 -4.60 -26.06 26.65
CA ASN A 258 -4.47 -27.11 25.65
C ASN A 258 -5.75 -27.94 25.50
N GLU A 259 -6.56 -28.07 26.55
CA GLU A 259 -7.88 -28.70 26.50
C GLU A 259 -8.92 -27.82 25.77
N ALA A 260 -8.97 -26.53 26.11
CA ALA A 260 -9.93 -25.61 25.53
C ALA A 260 -9.62 -25.23 24.07
N ILE A 261 -8.34 -25.16 23.70
CA ILE A 261 -7.84 -24.85 22.34
C ILE A 261 -7.27 -26.13 21.71
N ASP A 262 -8.13 -27.14 21.54
CA ASP A 262 -7.72 -28.47 21.07
C ASP A 262 -7.21 -28.49 19.61
N LYS A 263 -7.57 -27.48 18.80
CA LYS A 263 -7.09 -27.33 17.40
C LYS A 263 -5.67 -26.78 17.33
N GLY A 264 -5.16 -26.21 18.42
CA GLY A 264 -3.83 -25.62 18.46
C GLY A 264 -3.65 -24.46 17.48
N GLU A 265 -4.68 -23.64 17.30
CA GLU A 265 -4.64 -22.50 16.39
C GLU A 265 -5.22 -21.25 17.05
N ILE A 266 -4.49 -20.16 16.90
CA ILE A 266 -4.86 -18.83 17.40
C ILE A 266 -5.14 -17.95 16.19
N VAL A 267 -6.34 -17.41 16.11
CA VAL A 267 -6.84 -16.70 14.93
C VAL A 267 -7.11 -15.24 15.28
N PHE A 268 -6.57 -14.31 14.49
CA PHE A 268 -6.98 -12.91 14.58
C PHE A 268 -8.25 -12.68 13.75
N ARG A 269 -9.21 -11.89 14.25
CA ARG A 269 -10.39 -11.51 13.45
C ARG A 269 -10.95 -10.14 13.80
N ILE A 270 -11.64 -9.54 12.82
CA ILE A 270 -12.49 -8.36 13.04
C ILE A 270 -13.93 -8.82 13.27
N VAL A 271 -14.56 -8.34 14.33
CA VAL A 271 -15.96 -8.62 14.68
C VAL A 271 -16.79 -7.34 14.69
N GLU A 272 -18.11 -7.48 14.57
CA GLU A 272 -19.03 -6.33 14.61
C GLU A 272 -19.10 -5.69 16.00
N LYS A 273 -19.01 -6.52 17.05
CA LYS A 273 -19.14 -6.09 18.44
C LYS A 273 -18.30 -6.98 19.36
N LEU A 274 -17.73 -6.36 20.39
CA LEU A 274 -17.06 -7.03 21.51
C LEU A 274 -18.06 -7.28 22.65
N THR A 275 -17.88 -8.37 23.37
CA THR A 275 -18.76 -8.77 24.48
C THR A 275 -18.23 -8.35 25.84
N ASP A 276 -16.92 -8.37 26.01
CA ASP A 276 -16.24 -8.30 27.30
C ASP A 276 -15.34 -7.07 27.46
N ASP A 277 -14.94 -6.43 26.37
CA ASP A 277 -14.06 -5.26 26.37
C ASP A 277 -14.47 -4.19 25.35
N SER A 278 -13.78 -3.05 25.40
CA SER A 278 -13.97 -1.89 24.54
C SER A 278 -12.97 -1.79 23.39
N TYR A 279 -11.76 -2.35 23.51
CA TYR A 279 -10.70 -2.22 22.48
C TYR A 279 -10.41 -3.52 21.73
N GLY A 280 -10.26 -4.62 22.47
CA GLY A 280 -10.06 -5.95 21.94
C GLY A 280 -10.26 -6.98 23.04
N GLU A 281 -10.54 -8.22 22.65
CA GLU A 281 -10.78 -9.31 23.58
C GLU A 281 -10.35 -10.65 22.98
N CYS A 282 -10.37 -11.68 23.83
CA CYS A 282 -10.18 -13.05 23.40
C CYS A 282 -11.44 -13.90 23.63
N GLN A 283 -11.73 -14.82 22.72
CA GLN A 283 -12.79 -15.82 22.87
C GLN A 283 -12.28 -17.20 22.51
N VAL A 284 -12.75 -18.22 23.23
CA VAL A 284 -12.53 -19.61 22.87
C VAL A 284 -13.81 -20.13 22.21
N GLU A 285 -13.71 -20.52 20.94
CA GLU A 285 -14.84 -21.00 20.14
C GLU A 285 -14.37 -22.19 19.29
N ASP A 286 -15.11 -23.30 19.32
CA ASP A 286 -14.86 -24.50 18.50
C ASP A 286 -13.41 -25.05 18.53
N GLY A 287 -12.72 -24.87 19.67
CA GLY A 287 -11.35 -25.33 19.86
C GLY A 287 -10.26 -24.38 19.35
N PHE A 288 -10.63 -23.16 18.97
CA PHE A 288 -9.72 -22.08 18.57
C PHE A 288 -9.68 -20.97 19.62
N LEU A 289 -8.53 -20.29 19.74
CA LEU A 289 -8.46 -19.00 20.40
C LEU A 289 -8.60 -17.88 19.38
N TYR A 290 -9.65 -17.07 19.50
CA TYR A 290 -9.81 -15.86 18.70
C TYR A 290 -9.26 -14.66 19.47
N LEU A 291 -8.33 -13.92 18.86
CA LEU A 291 -8.00 -12.55 19.25
C LEU A 291 -8.83 -11.62 18.37
N GLN A 292 -9.69 -10.79 18.96
CA GLN A 292 -10.66 -10.04 18.19
C GLN A 292 -10.80 -8.58 18.60
N CYS A 293 -11.10 -7.75 17.62
CA CYS A 293 -11.41 -6.33 17.79
C CYS A 293 -12.50 -5.91 16.81
N THR A 294 -13.00 -4.69 16.96
CA THR A 294 -13.83 -4.07 15.91
C THR A 294 -12.95 -3.31 14.92
N ALA A 295 -13.46 -3.01 13.73
CA ALA A 295 -12.72 -2.21 12.76
C ALA A 295 -12.35 -0.82 13.32
N LYS A 296 -13.19 -0.25 14.20
CA LYS A 296 -12.96 1.03 14.87
C LYS A 296 -11.78 1.01 15.85
N THR A 297 -11.58 -0.11 16.55
CA THR A 297 -10.53 -0.23 17.58
C THR A 297 -9.30 -0.98 17.09
N TRP A 298 -9.23 -1.24 15.79
CA TRP A 298 -8.17 -1.99 15.15
C TRP A 298 -6.79 -1.36 15.39
N GLY A 299 -5.85 -2.16 15.89
CA GLY A 299 -4.49 -1.72 16.22
C GLY A 299 -4.37 -0.85 17.46
N THR A 300 -5.41 -0.74 18.28
CA THR A 300 -5.40 0.02 19.54
C THR A 300 -5.27 -0.92 20.73
N ASN A 301 -4.39 -0.61 21.68
CA ASN A 301 -4.27 -1.34 22.96
C ASN A 301 -4.11 -2.86 22.79
N THR A 302 -3.39 -3.31 21.75
CA THR A 302 -3.26 -4.73 21.39
C THR A 302 -2.62 -5.57 22.49
N THR A 303 -1.80 -4.97 23.37
CA THR A 303 -1.24 -5.63 24.56
C THR A 303 -2.30 -6.20 25.50
N TYR A 304 -3.54 -5.68 25.48
CA TYR A 304 -4.64 -6.16 26.32
C TYR A 304 -5.55 -7.18 25.63
N ALA A 305 -5.25 -7.59 24.39
CA ALA A 305 -6.14 -8.40 23.57
C ALA A 305 -6.55 -9.75 24.19
N ALA A 306 -5.75 -10.29 25.11
CA ALA A 306 -6.03 -11.56 25.80
C ALA A 306 -6.13 -11.43 27.32
N GLN A 307 -6.41 -10.24 27.87
CA GLN A 307 -6.35 -10.02 29.31
C GLN A 307 -7.32 -10.86 30.14
N LYS A 308 -8.42 -11.33 29.52
CA LYS A 308 -9.43 -12.21 30.14
C LYS A 308 -9.26 -13.68 29.79
N LEU A 309 -8.12 -14.10 29.24
CA LEU A 309 -7.92 -15.48 28.76
C LEU A 309 -8.24 -16.52 29.84
N VAL A 310 -7.75 -16.35 31.07
CA VAL A 310 -7.98 -17.31 32.16
C VAL A 310 -9.47 -17.45 32.50
N ASP A 311 -10.29 -16.40 32.35
CA ASP A 311 -11.74 -16.46 32.60
C ASP A 311 -12.49 -17.27 31.50
N LYS A 312 -11.80 -17.63 30.41
CA LYS A 312 -12.35 -18.30 29.22
C LYS A 312 -11.90 -19.76 29.07
N LEU A 313 -10.93 -20.19 29.88
CA LEU A 313 -10.45 -21.59 29.95
C LEU A 313 -11.33 -22.37 30.92
#